data_AF-A0A0H2TDQ6-F1
#
_entry.id   AF-A0A0H2TDQ6-F1
#
_cell.length_a   1.000
_cell.length_b   1.000
_cell.length_c   1.000
_cell.angle_alpha   90.00
_cell.angle_beta   90.00
_cell.angle_gamma   90.00
#
_symmetry.space_group_name_H-M   'P 1'
#
loop_
_entity.id
_entity.type
_entity.pdbx_description
1 polymer ?
#
loop_
_entity_poly.entity_id
_entity_poly.type
_entity_poly.pdbx_seq_one_letter_code
_entity_poly.pdbx_strand_id
1 'polypeptide(L)'
;RLRAQTVVHSWYGGCEPDNAVADVVFGAANPSGKLPVTFPDRLEDGPAFLSFGSDNGSIAYAEDVFVSYRWSRPGASSLHAEVAVQVKNTGSRSGAELTRLYISFVTSSKPPRGGGGGSGSRFLRLLRILAGFEKVFLAAGESRSVTLPIGKDDISVWDEKRQAWCCESGEYAVSVVTGAGTQEGHFTVAKDIYWSGVEHR
;
A
#
# COMPACT_ATOMS: atom_id res chain seq x y z
N ARG A 1 -33.93 -9.84 9.12
CA ARG A 1 -32.82 -8.91 9.45
C ARG A 1 -32.70 -7.91 8.31
N LEU A 2 -32.90 -6.62 8.56
CA LEU A 2 -32.68 -5.58 7.55
C LEU A 2 -31.16 -5.44 7.34
N ARG A 3 -30.69 -5.57 6.09
CA ARG A 3 -29.31 -5.30 5.68
C ARG A 3 -29.29 -3.98 4.92
N ALA A 4 -28.30 -3.13 5.19
CA ALA A 4 -28.09 -1.94 4.39
C ALA A 4 -27.73 -2.36 2.95
N GLN A 5 -28.44 -1.82 1.96
CA GLN A 5 -28.14 -2.07 0.54
C GLN A 5 -26.99 -1.18 0.03
N THR A 6 -26.78 -0.04 0.68
CA THR A 6 -25.75 0.94 0.33
C THR A 6 -25.26 1.61 1.60
N VAL A 7 -23.94 1.82 1.69
CA VAL A 7 -23.27 2.49 2.81
C VAL A 7 -22.34 3.53 2.24
N VAL A 8 -22.39 4.75 2.78
CA VAL A 8 -21.49 5.85 2.44
C VAL A 8 -20.74 6.26 3.70
N HIS A 9 -19.42 6.44 3.57
CA HIS A 9 -18.57 6.94 4.65
C HIS A 9 -18.02 8.32 4.27
N SER A 10 -18.41 9.35 5.01
CA SER A 10 -18.19 10.77 4.65
C SER A 10 -17.14 11.50 5.48
N TRP A 11 -16.49 10.82 6.44
CA TRP A 11 -15.52 11.43 7.36
C TRP A 11 -16.06 12.72 8.04
N TYR A 12 -15.15 13.57 8.52
CA TYR A 12 -15.44 14.90 9.05
C TYR A 12 -15.18 15.96 7.96
N GLY A 13 -16.24 16.41 7.26
CA GLY A 13 -16.13 17.23 6.04
C GLY A 13 -16.03 18.75 6.24
N GLY A 14 -15.84 19.25 7.46
CA GLY A 14 -15.62 20.67 7.73
C GLY A 14 -16.88 21.52 7.49
N CYS A 15 -16.76 22.60 6.70
CA CYS A 15 -17.84 23.58 6.50
C CYS A 15 -18.85 23.19 5.41
N GLU A 16 -18.49 22.31 4.47
CA GLU A 16 -19.34 21.90 3.33
C GLU A 16 -19.67 20.39 3.29
N PRO A 17 -19.81 19.67 4.42
CA PRO A 17 -19.97 18.22 4.42
C PRO A 17 -21.30 17.80 3.78
N ASP A 18 -22.36 18.56 4.02
CA ASP A 18 -23.71 18.20 3.57
C ASP A 18 -23.83 18.34 2.05
N ASN A 19 -23.29 19.43 1.49
CA ASN A 19 -23.22 19.64 0.05
C ASN A 19 -22.33 18.57 -0.62
N ALA A 20 -21.18 18.25 -0.05
CA ALA A 20 -20.30 17.21 -0.59
C ALA A 20 -20.95 15.81 -0.59
N VAL A 21 -21.68 15.46 0.48
CA VAL A 21 -22.43 14.21 0.55
C VAL A 21 -23.60 14.22 -0.44
N ALA A 22 -24.34 15.33 -0.54
CA ALA A 22 -25.42 15.48 -1.51
C ALA A 22 -24.92 15.31 -2.95
N ASP A 23 -23.79 15.91 -3.30
CA ASP A 23 -23.18 15.78 -4.63
C ASP A 23 -22.88 14.32 -4.98
N VAL A 24 -22.41 13.52 -4.03
CA VAL A 24 -22.15 12.09 -4.26
C VAL A 24 -23.44 11.28 -4.34
N VAL A 25 -24.38 11.51 -3.42
CA VAL A 25 -25.63 10.75 -3.32
C VAL A 25 -26.55 11.02 -4.51
N PHE A 26 -26.69 12.28 -4.93
CA PHE A 26 -27.45 12.66 -6.13
C PHE A 26 -26.64 12.52 -7.42
N GLY A 27 -25.36 12.15 -7.30
CA GLY A 27 -24.48 11.89 -8.42
C GLY A 27 -24.06 13.14 -9.19
N ALA A 28 -24.11 14.34 -8.61
CA ALA A 28 -23.38 15.48 -9.20
C ALA A 28 -21.86 15.17 -9.28
N ALA A 29 -21.33 14.37 -8.33
CA ALA A 29 -19.97 13.86 -8.31
C ALA A 29 -19.94 12.32 -8.25
N ASN A 30 -19.00 11.70 -8.96
CA ASN A 30 -18.76 10.26 -8.92
C ASN A 30 -17.84 9.92 -7.73
N PRO A 31 -18.23 9.04 -6.77
CA PRO A 31 -17.40 8.72 -5.62
C PRO A 31 -16.07 8.10 -6.03
N SER A 32 -14.97 8.73 -5.62
CA SER A 32 -13.60 8.31 -5.98
C SER A 32 -12.63 8.26 -4.80
N GLY A 33 -13.17 8.31 -3.57
CA GLY A 33 -12.39 8.06 -2.36
C GLY A 33 -12.10 6.57 -2.18
N LYS A 34 -10.94 6.25 -1.60
CA LYS A 34 -10.59 4.89 -1.15
C LYS A 34 -10.21 4.98 0.33
N LEU A 35 -10.47 3.93 1.09
CA LEU A 35 -10.20 3.92 2.53
C LEU A 35 -8.69 4.09 2.81
N PRO A 36 -8.30 5.07 3.65
CA PRO A 36 -6.93 5.25 4.11
C PRO A 36 -6.68 4.54 5.45
N VAL A 37 -7.55 3.63 5.87
CA VAL A 37 -7.41 2.82 7.07
C VAL A 37 -8.12 1.49 6.85
N THR A 38 -7.68 0.45 7.57
CA THR A 38 -8.42 -0.81 7.64
C THR A 38 -9.56 -0.65 8.64
N PHE A 39 -10.77 -1.03 8.25
CA PHE A 39 -11.91 -1.18 9.18
C PHE A 39 -12.04 -2.65 9.55
N PRO A 40 -11.57 -3.06 10.75
CA PRO A 40 -11.71 -4.43 11.19
C PRO A 40 -13.18 -4.75 11.51
N ASP A 41 -13.55 -6.03 11.44
CA ASP A 41 -14.89 -6.49 11.82
C ASP A 41 -15.13 -6.29 13.32
N ARG A 42 -14.09 -6.46 14.13
CA ARG A 42 -14.11 -6.26 15.58
C ARG A 42 -12.88 -5.50 16.05
N LEU A 43 -12.99 -4.82 17.20
CA LEU A 43 -11.86 -4.06 17.75
C LEU A 43 -10.67 -4.97 18.10
N GLU A 44 -10.97 -6.20 18.51
CA GLU A 44 -10.01 -7.24 18.89
C GLU A 44 -9.16 -7.75 17.72
N ASP A 45 -9.62 -7.53 16.47
CA ASP A 45 -8.87 -7.91 15.28
C ASP A 45 -7.77 -6.87 14.93
N GLY A 46 -7.75 -5.73 15.64
CA GLY A 46 -6.73 -4.70 15.48
C GLY A 46 -5.38 -5.15 16.08
N PRO A 47 -4.25 -4.87 15.40
CA PRO A 47 -2.94 -5.36 15.86
C PRO A 47 -2.51 -4.77 17.21
N ALA A 48 -2.97 -3.56 17.52
CA ALA A 48 -2.67 -2.88 18.78
C ALA A 48 -3.68 -3.19 19.90
N PHE A 49 -4.65 -4.08 19.72
CA PHE A 49 -5.77 -4.24 20.67
C PHE A 49 -5.33 -4.44 22.13
N LEU A 50 -4.31 -5.28 22.37
CA LEU A 50 -3.78 -5.57 23.71
C LEU A 50 -2.75 -4.55 24.21
N SER A 51 -2.19 -3.75 23.31
CA SER A 51 -1.08 -2.82 23.60
C SER A 51 -1.49 -1.35 23.51
N PHE A 52 -2.75 -1.07 23.16
CA PHE A 52 -3.27 0.28 23.03
C PHE A 52 -3.69 0.84 24.39
N GLY A 53 -2.81 1.62 25.01
CA GLY A 53 -3.04 2.28 26.30
C GLY A 53 -1.74 2.53 27.04
N SER A 54 -1.75 3.46 28.00
CA SER A 54 -0.57 3.67 28.85
C SER A 54 -0.59 2.74 30.05
N ASP A 55 0.47 1.95 30.19
CA ASP A 55 0.80 1.21 31.41
C ASP A 55 1.95 1.93 32.12
N ASN A 56 1.66 2.50 33.29
CA ASN A 56 2.61 3.27 34.11
C ASN A 56 3.41 4.35 33.34
N GLY A 57 2.76 5.06 32.42
CA GLY A 57 3.40 6.11 31.62
C GLY A 57 4.19 5.60 30.40
N SER A 58 4.15 4.31 30.12
CA SER A 58 4.76 3.68 28.95
C SER A 58 3.71 3.03 28.03
N ILE A 59 4.01 2.92 26.74
CA ILE A 59 3.17 2.22 25.74
C ILE A 59 4.10 1.31 24.95
N ALA A 60 3.76 0.02 24.88
CA ALA A 60 4.51 -0.94 24.11
C ALA A 60 3.95 -1.01 22.68
N TYR A 61 4.80 -0.80 21.67
CA TYR A 61 4.43 -1.01 20.26
C TYR A 61 4.68 -2.48 19.90
N ALA A 62 3.89 -3.37 20.51
CA ALA A 62 4.08 -4.82 20.41
C ALA A 62 3.82 -5.36 18.99
N GLU A 63 3.09 -4.63 18.16
CA GLU A 63 2.83 -4.95 16.77
C GLU A 63 4.03 -4.71 15.84
N ASP A 64 5.07 -4.01 16.30
CA ASP A 64 6.28 -3.71 15.53
C ASP A 64 5.92 -3.10 14.15
N VAL A 65 6.52 -3.57 13.05
CA VAL A 65 6.22 -3.13 11.69
C VAL A 65 4.84 -3.57 11.18
N PHE A 66 4.10 -4.43 11.91
CA PHE A 66 2.78 -4.93 11.51
C PHE A 66 1.64 -3.94 11.82
N VAL A 67 1.88 -2.66 11.53
CA VAL A 67 0.87 -1.60 11.64
C VAL A 67 0.12 -1.48 10.33
N SER A 68 -1.07 -2.09 10.25
CA SER A 68 -2.02 -1.95 9.14
C SER A 68 -1.32 -2.04 7.76
N TYR A 69 -1.80 -1.28 6.76
CA TYR A 69 -1.08 -1.16 5.50
C TYR A 69 -0.06 -0.01 5.61
N ARG A 70 1.18 -0.25 5.19
CA ARG A 70 2.25 0.77 5.19
C ARG A 70 2.43 1.35 3.79
N TRP A 71 2.69 2.65 3.75
CA TRP A 71 3.07 3.41 2.58
C TRP A 71 4.43 4.07 2.81
N SER A 72 5.30 4.04 1.80
CA SER A 72 6.54 4.81 1.77
C SER A 72 6.46 5.86 0.67
N ARG A 73 7.10 7.02 0.86
CA ARG A 73 7.21 8.01 -0.23
C ARG A 73 8.32 7.56 -1.18
N PRO A 74 8.12 7.61 -2.51
CA PRO A 74 9.21 7.35 -3.44
C PRO A 74 10.26 8.47 -3.35
N GLY A 75 11.46 8.13 -2.93
CA GLY A 75 12.66 8.95 -3.08
C GLY A 75 13.29 8.79 -4.46
N ALA A 76 14.02 9.80 -4.90
CA ALA A 76 14.78 9.74 -6.14
C ALA A 76 16.01 8.85 -5.91
N SER A 77 15.95 7.59 -6.33
CA SER A 77 17.08 6.65 -6.23
C SER A 77 17.57 6.23 -7.61
N SER A 78 18.88 5.97 -7.74
CA SER A 78 19.50 5.41 -8.95
C SER A 78 18.98 4.02 -9.36
N LEU A 79 18.25 3.34 -8.47
CA LEU A 79 17.40 2.20 -8.81
C LEU A 79 16.08 2.73 -9.40
N HIS A 80 15.92 2.63 -10.71
CA HIS A 80 14.70 3.03 -11.42
C HIS A 80 14.10 1.82 -12.13
N ALA A 81 13.14 1.18 -11.48
CA ALA A 81 12.16 0.34 -12.19
C ALA A 81 10.84 1.12 -12.26
N GLU A 82 10.00 0.82 -13.24
CA GLU A 82 8.67 1.40 -13.34
C GLU A 82 7.67 0.38 -13.84
N VAL A 83 6.41 0.57 -13.45
CA VAL A 83 5.29 -0.23 -13.92
C VAL A 83 4.31 0.70 -14.61
N ALA A 84 4.06 0.46 -15.88
CA ALA A 84 3.07 1.19 -16.67
C ALA A 84 1.84 0.32 -16.91
N VAL A 85 0.65 0.84 -16.59
CA VAL A 85 -0.63 0.17 -16.83
C VAL A 85 -1.60 1.09 -17.56
N GLN A 86 -2.38 0.52 -18.47
CA GLN A 86 -3.49 1.23 -19.11
C GLN A 86 -4.74 1.15 -18.24
N VAL A 87 -5.31 2.32 -17.93
CA VAL A 87 -6.56 2.45 -17.19
C VAL A 87 -7.63 2.98 -18.13
N LYS A 88 -8.75 2.26 -18.24
CA LYS A 88 -9.89 2.64 -19.06
C LYS A 88 -11.14 2.81 -18.22
N ASN A 89 -11.85 3.91 -18.43
CA ASN A 89 -13.20 4.07 -17.91
C ASN A 89 -14.19 3.32 -18.81
N THR A 90 -14.71 2.20 -18.33
CA THR A 90 -15.69 1.37 -19.03
C THR A 90 -17.15 1.75 -18.72
N GLY A 91 -17.36 2.74 -17.84
CA GLY A 91 -18.67 3.22 -17.45
C GLY A 91 -19.23 4.31 -18.36
N SER A 92 -20.48 4.70 -18.10
CA SER A 92 -21.19 5.77 -18.82
C SER A 92 -20.97 7.17 -18.25
N ARG A 93 -20.18 7.30 -17.17
CA ARG A 93 -19.97 8.56 -16.45
C ARG A 93 -18.49 8.82 -16.27
N SER A 94 -18.10 10.08 -16.37
CA SER A 94 -16.75 10.52 -15.99
C SER A 94 -16.50 10.25 -14.50
N GLY A 95 -15.26 9.98 -14.14
CA GLY A 95 -14.89 9.69 -12.76
C GLY A 95 -13.39 9.62 -12.60
N ALA A 96 -12.95 9.42 -11.35
CA ALA A 96 -11.55 9.21 -11.05
C ALA A 96 -11.34 7.83 -10.43
N GLU A 97 -10.24 7.17 -10.79
CA GLU A 97 -9.81 5.90 -10.25
C GLU A 97 -8.42 6.03 -9.62
N LEU A 98 -8.16 5.24 -8.58
CA LEU A 98 -6.90 5.21 -7.86
C LEU A 98 -6.17 3.90 -8.16
N THR A 99 -5.20 3.96 -9.08
CA THR A 99 -4.30 2.84 -9.38
C THR A 99 -3.31 2.71 -8.24
N ARG A 100 -3.16 1.50 -7.70
CA ARG A 100 -2.29 1.22 -6.55
C ARG A 100 -1.28 0.13 -6.91
N LEU A 101 -0.01 0.39 -6.69
CA LEU A 101 1.08 -0.56 -6.82
C LEU A 101 1.42 -1.12 -5.45
N TYR A 102 1.40 -2.44 -5.36
CA TYR A 102 1.86 -3.18 -4.21
C TYR A 102 3.11 -3.99 -4.53
N ILE A 103 4.01 -4.12 -3.56
CA ILE A 103 5.21 -4.94 -3.66
C ILE A 103 5.26 -5.92 -2.48
N SER A 104 5.73 -7.13 -2.75
CA SER A 104 5.96 -8.19 -1.78
C SER A 104 7.30 -8.87 -2.04
N PHE A 105 8.00 -9.29 -0.98
CA PHE A 105 9.18 -10.12 -1.11
C PHE A 105 8.74 -11.58 -1.23
N VAL A 106 9.17 -12.29 -2.27
CA VAL A 106 8.77 -13.68 -2.49
C VAL A 106 9.51 -14.58 -1.51
N THR A 107 8.78 -15.11 -0.54
CA THR A 107 9.27 -16.16 0.35
C THR A 107 8.85 -17.51 -0.21
N SER A 108 9.78 -18.43 -0.47
CA SER A 108 9.39 -19.81 -0.77
C SER A 108 8.57 -20.38 0.40
N SER A 109 7.54 -21.15 0.08
CA SER A 109 6.47 -21.59 0.99
C SER A 109 6.88 -22.63 2.05
N LYS A 110 8.16 -22.74 2.41
CA LYS A 110 8.64 -23.61 3.49
C LYS A 110 9.57 -22.85 4.44
N PRO A 111 9.22 -22.68 5.73
CA PRO A 111 10.21 -22.24 6.71
C PRO A 111 11.35 -23.29 6.75
N PRO A 112 12.63 -22.90 6.68
CA PRO A 112 13.71 -23.87 6.76
C PRO A 112 13.70 -24.54 8.13
N ARG A 113 13.52 -25.87 8.15
CA ARG A 113 13.87 -26.68 9.32
C ARG A 113 15.39 -26.73 9.40
N GLY A 114 15.95 -26.03 10.37
CA GLY A 114 17.38 -25.97 10.60
C GLY A 114 17.99 -24.67 10.05
N GLY A 115 18.60 -23.89 10.94
CA GLY A 115 19.23 -22.61 10.62
C GLY A 115 20.28 -22.78 9.52
N GLY A 116 20.01 -22.17 8.36
CA GLY A 116 20.90 -22.20 7.21
C GLY A 116 20.15 -21.83 5.93
N GLY A 117 20.32 -20.57 5.51
CA GLY A 117 19.91 -19.95 4.24
C GLY A 117 18.95 -20.72 3.33
N GLY A 118 17.66 -20.34 3.35
CA GLY A 118 16.66 -20.79 2.40
C GLY A 118 15.80 -19.62 1.93
N SER A 119 15.39 -19.66 0.66
CA SER A 119 14.55 -18.68 -0.07
C SER A 119 13.39 -18.13 0.77
N GLY A 120 13.67 -17.03 1.45
CA GLY A 120 12.82 -16.32 2.39
C GLY A 120 13.57 -15.09 2.85
N SER A 121 12.87 -13.99 3.10
CA SER A 121 13.54 -12.76 3.58
C SER A 121 14.24 -13.03 4.90
N ARG A 122 15.46 -12.49 5.07
CA ARG A 122 16.21 -12.48 6.32
C ARG A 122 15.63 -11.50 7.34
N PHE A 123 14.72 -10.63 6.89
CA PHE A 123 14.07 -9.62 7.69
C PHE A 123 12.60 -9.94 7.87
N LEU A 124 12.05 -9.51 8.99
CA LEU A 124 10.61 -9.54 9.22
C LEU A 124 9.95 -8.49 8.30
N ARG A 125 9.00 -8.93 7.48
CA ARG A 125 8.36 -8.11 6.43
C ARG A 125 6.84 -8.25 6.44
N LEU A 126 6.19 -7.17 6.03
CA LEU A 126 4.79 -7.21 5.63
C LEU A 126 4.65 -8.09 4.39
N LEU A 127 3.55 -8.84 4.32
CA LEU A 127 3.24 -9.68 3.15
C LEU A 127 3.10 -8.85 1.87
N ARG A 128 2.60 -7.62 2.00
CA ARG A 128 2.39 -6.71 0.87
C ARG A 128 2.42 -5.26 1.33
N ILE A 129 3.18 -4.42 0.65
CA ILE A 129 3.37 -3.00 0.97
C ILE A 129 2.82 -2.16 -0.18
N LEU A 130 2.16 -1.04 0.11
CA LEU A 130 1.78 -0.07 -0.91
C LEU A 130 3.03 0.76 -1.25
N ALA A 131 3.47 0.69 -2.51
CA ALA A 131 4.71 1.30 -3.01
C ALA A 131 4.46 2.45 -4.00
N GLY A 132 3.38 2.35 -4.79
CA GLY A 132 2.90 3.45 -5.65
C GLY A 132 1.40 3.68 -5.51
N PHE A 133 0.92 4.90 -5.70
CA PHE A 133 -0.45 5.11 -6.16
C PHE A 133 -0.56 6.38 -7.01
N GLU A 134 -1.47 6.36 -7.98
CA GLU A 134 -1.76 7.51 -8.83
C GLU A 134 -3.26 7.61 -9.06
N LYS A 135 -3.80 8.83 -8.93
CA LYS A 135 -5.23 9.11 -9.15
C LYS A 135 -5.42 9.71 -10.53
N VAL A 136 -6.19 9.03 -11.36
CA VAL A 136 -6.44 9.46 -12.75
C VAL A 136 -7.91 9.78 -12.94
N PHE A 137 -8.22 10.95 -13.50
CA PHE A 137 -9.55 11.30 -13.97
C PHE A 137 -9.74 10.87 -15.43
N LEU A 138 -10.87 10.26 -15.74
CA LEU A 138 -11.20 9.72 -17.05
C LEU A 138 -12.66 10.06 -17.42
N ALA A 139 -12.85 10.64 -18.60
CA ALA A 139 -14.17 10.73 -19.22
C ALA A 139 -14.71 9.33 -19.53
N ALA A 140 -16.02 9.23 -19.76
CA ALA A 140 -16.65 7.97 -20.17
C ALA A 140 -15.97 7.41 -21.45
N GLY A 141 -15.51 6.17 -21.41
CA GLY A 141 -14.81 5.52 -22.51
C GLY A 141 -13.32 5.86 -22.67
N GLU A 142 -12.80 6.87 -21.95
CA GLU A 142 -11.41 7.32 -22.04
C GLU A 142 -10.44 6.28 -21.46
N SER A 143 -9.24 6.19 -22.06
CA SER A 143 -8.12 5.42 -21.54
C SER A 143 -6.91 6.33 -21.30
N ARG A 144 -6.18 6.10 -20.20
CA ARG A 144 -4.87 6.73 -19.94
C ARG A 144 -3.87 5.73 -19.40
N SER A 145 -2.60 5.95 -19.75
CA SER A 145 -1.48 5.21 -19.18
C SER A 145 -1.10 5.82 -17.84
N VAL A 146 -0.94 4.98 -16.84
CA VAL A 146 -0.47 5.35 -15.50
C VAL A 146 0.86 4.65 -15.26
N THR A 147 1.89 5.42 -14.93
CA THR A 147 3.23 4.93 -14.63
C THR A 147 3.52 5.11 -13.15
N LEU A 148 3.92 4.03 -12.49
CA LEU A 148 4.27 4.01 -11.07
C LEU A 148 5.75 3.62 -10.93
N PRO A 149 6.62 4.52 -10.48
CA PRO A 149 8.02 4.21 -10.26
C PRO A 149 8.18 3.29 -9.05
N ILE A 150 9.22 2.48 -9.09
CA ILE A 150 9.71 1.65 -7.98
C ILE A 150 11.13 2.12 -7.68
N GLY A 151 11.29 2.72 -6.51
CA GLY A 151 12.57 3.15 -5.97
C GLY A 151 13.12 2.17 -4.95
N LYS A 152 14.34 2.46 -4.47
CA LYS A 152 14.97 1.69 -3.39
C LYS A 152 14.13 1.69 -2.11
N ASP A 153 13.43 2.79 -1.81
CA ASP A 153 12.66 2.98 -0.58
C ASP A 153 11.47 2.02 -0.48
N ASP A 154 10.93 1.61 -1.63
CA ASP A 154 9.74 0.76 -1.74
C ASP A 154 10.03 -0.71 -1.42
N ILE A 155 11.31 -1.10 -1.52
CA ILE A 155 11.78 -2.48 -1.30
C ILE A 155 12.72 -2.62 -0.10
N SER A 156 13.04 -1.48 0.53
CA SER A 156 13.97 -1.43 1.65
C SER A 156 13.32 -1.86 2.97
N VAL A 157 14.14 -2.51 3.80
CA VAL A 157 13.86 -2.79 5.20
C VAL A 157 14.98 -2.24 6.06
N TRP A 158 14.68 -1.87 7.29
CA TRP A 158 15.69 -1.39 8.22
C TRP A 158 16.44 -2.57 8.84
N ASP A 159 17.76 -2.64 8.64
CA ASP A 159 18.65 -3.58 9.32
C ASP A 159 19.14 -2.93 10.63
N GLU A 160 18.54 -3.34 11.76
CA GLU A 160 18.89 -2.81 13.07
C GLU A 160 20.34 -3.10 13.48
N LYS A 161 20.92 -4.22 13.05
CA LYS A 161 22.30 -4.57 13.42
C LYS A 161 23.28 -3.65 12.70
N ARG A 162 22.97 -3.30 11.45
CA ARG A 162 23.81 -2.43 10.62
C ARG A 162 23.45 -0.96 10.73
N GLN A 163 22.32 -0.63 11.34
CA GLN A 163 21.77 0.74 11.41
C GLN A 163 21.68 1.35 10.00
N ALA A 164 21.16 0.58 9.05
CA ALA A 164 21.04 0.98 7.64
C ALA A 164 19.82 0.34 6.98
N TRP A 165 19.27 1.02 5.97
CA TRP A 165 18.30 0.44 5.07
C TRP A 165 18.94 -0.61 4.16
N CYS A 166 18.20 -1.67 3.85
CA CYS A 166 18.64 -2.77 3.00
C CYS A 166 17.57 -3.08 1.95
N CYS A 167 17.92 -2.91 0.67
CA CYS A 167 17.24 -3.61 -0.43
C CYS A 167 17.83 -5.01 -0.51
N GLU A 168 17.16 -5.99 0.07
CA GLU A 168 17.63 -7.37 0.11
C GLU A 168 17.64 -8.00 -1.29
N SER A 169 18.68 -8.76 -1.59
CA SER A 169 18.70 -9.58 -2.80
C SER A 169 17.61 -10.65 -2.77
N GLY A 170 16.86 -10.80 -3.85
CA GLY A 170 15.78 -11.77 -3.93
C GLY A 170 14.78 -11.43 -5.01
N GLU A 171 13.73 -12.23 -5.07
CA GLU A 171 12.62 -12.03 -5.99
C GLU A 171 11.51 -11.22 -5.28
N TYR A 172 10.98 -10.24 -6.01
CA TYR A 172 9.90 -9.37 -5.57
C TYR A 172 8.72 -9.55 -6.52
N ALA A 173 7.53 -9.74 -5.95
CA ALA A 173 6.28 -9.75 -6.69
C ALA A 173 5.60 -8.39 -6.59
N VAL A 174 5.01 -7.96 -7.71
CA VAL A 174 4.40 -6.66 -7.95
C VAL A 174 2.95 -6.87 -8.32
N SER A 175 2.02 -6.24 -7.60
CA SER A 175 0.59 -6.27 -7.92
C SER A 175 0.08 -4.86 -8.17
N VAL A 176 -0.40 -4.57 -9.37
CA VAL A 176 -1.09 -3.30 -9.68
C VAL A 176 -2.58 -3.51 -9.63
N VAL A 177 -3.25 -2.80 -8.73
CA VAL A 177 -4.69 -2.88 -8.49
C VAL A 177 -5.37 -1.61 -8.97
N THR A 178 -6.31 -1.77 -9.90
CA THR A 178 -7.11 -0.69 -10.48
C THR A 178 -8.58 -1.11 -10.50
N GLY A 179 -9.42 -0.39 -9.78
CA GLY A 179 -10.81 -0.83 -9.57
C GLY A 179 -10.86 -2.22 -8.95
N ALA A 180 -11.56 -3.15 -9.61
CA ALA A 180 -11.64 -4.56 -9.23
C ALA A 180 -10.59 -5.46 -9.91
N GLY A 181 -9.79 -4.90 -10.83
CA GLY A 181 -8.78 -5.64 -11.57
C GLY A 181 -7.43 -5.62 -10.87
N THR A 182 -6.68 -6.71 -11.04
CA THR A 182 -5.29 -6.84 -10.59
C THR A 182 -4.43 -7.34 -11.74
N GLN A 183 -3.26 -6.74 -11.91
CA GLN A 183 -2.19 -7.21 -12.80
C GLN A 183 -0.97 -7.56 -11.95
N GLU A 184 -0.32 -8.68 -12.26
CA GLU A 184 0.80 -9.21 -11.48
C GLU A 184 2.08 -9.19 -12.31
N GLY A 185 3.23 -9.01 -11.65
CA GLY A 185 4.56 -9.05 -12.24
C GLY A 185 5.60 -9.44 -11.19
N HIS A 186 6.84 -9.63 -11.61
CA HIS A 186 7.96 -9.90 -10.71
C HIS A 186 9.25 -9.28 -11.23
N PHE A 187 10.19 -9.02 -10.31
CA PHE A 187 11.55 -8.62 -10.64
C PHE A 187 12.53 -9.13 -9.58
N THR A 188 13.82 -9.16 -9.93
CA THR A 188 14.87 -9.70 -9.07
C THR A 188 15.89 -8.62 -8.72
N VAL A 189 16.22 -8.53 -7.44
CA VAL A 189 17.36 -7.76 -6.94
C VAL A 189 18.54 -8.72 -6.81
N ALA A 190 19.58 -8.53 -7.63
CA ALA A 190 20.68 -9.50 -7.73
C ALA A 190 21.60 -9.54 -6.50
N LYS A 191 21.76 -8.41 -5.79
CA LYS A 191 22.62 -8.29 -4.62
C LYS A 191 22.02 -7.31 -3.62
N ASP A 192 22.36 -7.50 -2.35
CA ASP A 192 21.95 -6.54 -1.31
C ASP A 192 22.48 -5.14 -1.62
N ILE A 193 21.63 -4.13 -1.43
CA ILE A 193 22.00 -2.72 -1.51
C ILE A 193 21.73 -2.12 -0.14
N TYR A 194 22.77 -1.62 0.53
CA TYR A 194 22.66 -0.94 1.81
C TYR A 194 22.75 0.58 1.61
N TRP A 195 21.96 1.33 2.35
CA TRP A 195 21.98 2.79 2.33
C TRP A 195 21.49 3.38 3.64
N SER A 196 21.84 4.63 3.91
CA SER A 196 21.39 5.37 5.09
C SER A 196 21.20 6.85 4.76
N GLY A 197 20.56 7.59 5.65
CA GLY A 197 20.23 9.00 5.44
C GLY A 197 19.10 9.20 4.42
N VAL A 198 18.91 10.44 4.00
CA VAL A 198 18.06 10.80 2.87
C VAL A 198 19.00 11.18 1.73
N GLU A 199 18.79 10.64 0.53
CA GLU A 199 19.50 11.15 -0.65
C GLU A 199 19.07 12.60 -0.85
N HIS A 200 19.91 13.53 -0.40
CA HIS A 200 19.75 14.94 -0.70
C HIS A 200 20.00 15.12 -2.20
N ARG A 201 19.01 15.69 -2.90
CA ARG A 201 19.16 16.17 -4.27
C ARG A 201 20.16 17.31 -4.34
#